data_AF-A0A0C7NAZ6-F1
#
_entry.id   AF-A0A0C7NAZ6-F1
#
_cell.length_a   1.000
_cell.length_b   1.000
_cell.length_c   1.000
_cell.angle_alpha   90.00
_cell.angle_beta   90.00
_cell.angle_gamma   90.00
#
_symmetry.space_group_name_H-M   'P 1'
#
loop_
_entity.id
_entity.type
_entity.pdbx_description
1 polymer ?
#
loop_
_entity_poly.entity_id
_entity_poly.type
_entity_poly.pdbx_seq_one_letter_code
_entity_poly.pdbx_strand_id
1 'polypeptide(L)'
;MIQSAEDLLRQITLRNGHSSLLPQTVTKLNLSPINLPQPTPVKQHLQAWINECKQIQQAIDLRHRKTAEFDSWYSENCLSKRPPGMTTGGVLSPARRKEKGL
;
A
#
# COMPACT_ATOMS: atom_id res chain seq x y z
N MET A 1 21.15 26.61 -82.61
CA MET A 1 19.83 26.39 -81.99
C MET A 1 19.40 27.73 -81.41
N ILE A 2 18.36 28.35 -81.99
CA ILE A 2 17.82 29.61 -81.49
C ILE A 2 16.98 29.24 -80.27
N GLN A 3 17.49 29.48 -79.07
CA GLN A 3 16.66 29.36 -77.86
C GLN A 3 15.53 30.37 -77.97
N SER A 4 14.29 29.87 -77.89
CA SER A 4 13.11 30.72 -77.93
C SER A 4 13.10 31.59 -76.67
N ALA A 5 12.56 32.81 -76.76
CA ALA A 5 12.43 33.67 -75.58
C ALA A 5 11.61 33.01 -74.46
N GLU A 6 10.71 32.09 -74.83
CA GLU A 6 9.94 31.26 -73.90
C GLU A 6 10.83 30.31 -73.08
N ASP A 7 11.87 29.72 -73.67
CA ASP A 7 12.81 28.85 -72.96
C ASP A 7 13.60 29.62 -71.91
N LEU A 8 13.91 30.89 -72.18
CA LEU A 8 14.59 31.77 -71.25
C LEU A 8 13.66 32.20 -70.10
N LEU A 9 12.41 32.55 -70.41
CA LEU A 9 11.41 32.92 -69.39
C LEU A 9 11.10 31.76 -68.44
N ARG A 10 11.09 30.51 -68.93
CA ARG A 10 10.87 29.32 -68.11
C ARG A 10 12.02 29.00 -67.15
N GLN A 11 13.22 29.51 -67.40
CA GLN A 11 14.35 29.37 -66.48
C GLN A 11 14.24 30.32 -65.27
N ILE A 12 13.40 31.35 -65.35
CA ILE A 12 13.21 32.32 -64.28
C ILE A 12 12.12 31.81 -63.33
N THR A 13 12.48 31.60 -62.07
CA THR A 13 11.52 31.21 -61.04
C THR A 13 10.60 32.38 -60.69
N LEU A 14 9.29 32.15 -60.76
CA LEU A 14 8.30 33.14 -60.35
C LEU A 14 8.35 33.35 -58.83
N ARG A 15 8.35 34.61 -58.40
CA ARG A 15 8.31 34.97 -56.98
C ARG A 15 7.03 35.74 -56.70
N ASN A 16 6.42 35.49 -55.55
CA ASN A 16 5.28 36.26 -55.09
C ASN A 16 5.78 37.58 -54.47
N GLY A 17 5.30 38.72 -54.99
CA GLY A 17 5.65 40.06 -54.47
C GLY A 17 5.16 40.33 -53.05
N HIS A 18 4.18 39.58 -52.57
CA HIS A 18 3.64 39.64 -51.20
C HIS A 18 4.06 38.43 -50.37
N SER A 19 5.24 37.85 -50.63
CA SER A 19 5.73 36.66 -49.93
C SER A 19 5.76 36.81 -48.40
N SER A 20 5.94 38.03 -47.89
CA SER A 20 5.91 38.35 -46.45
C SER A 20 4.52 38.28 -45.83
N LEU A 21 3.45 38.37 -46.62
CA LEU A 21 2.06 38.27 -46.18
C LEU A 21 1.50 36.84 -46.30
N LEU A 22 2.25 35.93 -46.93
CA LEU A 22 1.85 34.53 -47.03
C LEU A 22 2.02 33.85 -45.66
N PRO A 23 1.03 33.05 -45.23
CA PRO A 23 1.15 32.27 -44.00
C PRO A 23 2.32 31.30 -44.14
N GLN A 24 3.27 31.41 -43.22
CA GLN A 24 4.41 30.50 -43.16
C GLN A 24 3.96 29.14 -42.61
N THR A 25 4.51 28.07 -43.17
CA THR A 25 4.27 26.71 -42.71
C THR A 25 4.90 26.51 -41.32
N VAL A 26 4.06 26.36 -40.30
CA VAL A 26 4.51 26.03 -38.94
C VAL A 26 4.59 24.51 -38.80
N THR A 27 5.69 24.02 -38.24
CA THR A 27 5.89 22.59 -37.99
C THR A 27 4.97 22.12 -36.86
N LYS A 28 4.36 20.93 -37.04
CA LYS A 28 3.49 20.33 -36.03
C LYS A 28 4.33 19.93 -34.82
N LEU A 29 3.93 20.38 -33.63
CA LEU A 29 4.51 19.97 -32.35
C LEU A 29 4.35 18.46 -32.17
N ASN A 30 5.47 17.75 -32.07
CA ASN A 30 5.49 16.31 -31.87
C ASN A 30 5.79 16.05 -30.39
N LEU A 31 4.77 15.65 -29.64
CA LEU A 31 4.90 15.35 -28.22
C LEU A 31 5.26 13.87 -28.04
N SER A 32 6.24 13.62 -27.17
CA SER A 32 6.57 12.25 -26.79
C SER A 32 5.41 11.59 -26.02
N PRO A 33 5.14 10.30 -26.24
CA PRO A 33 4.10 9.60 -25.52
C PRO A 33 4.45 9.52 -24.02
N ILE A 34 3.47 9.85 -23.18
CA ILE A 34 3.57 9.69 -21.74
C ILE A 34 3.30 8.21 -21.43
N ASN A 35 4.34 7.49 -21.01
CA ASN A 35 4.19 6.12 -20.54
C ASN A 35 3.93 6.13 -19.03
N LEU A 36 2.76 5.63 -18.63
CA LEU A 36 2.46 5.37 -17.23
C LEU A 36 3.12 4.05 -16.81
N PRO A 37 3.66 3.97 -15.58
CA PRO A 37 4.18 2.72 -15.06
C PRO A 37 3.04 1.70 -14.94
N GLN A 38 3.32 0.45 -15.32
CA GLN A 38 2.34 -0.62 -15.22
C GLN A 38 2.03 -0.88 -13.74
N PRO A 39 0.75 -0.89 -13.33
CA PRO A 39 0.39 -1.20 -11.96
C PRO A 39 0.78 -2.64 -11.62
N THR A 40 1.07 -2.88 -10.35
CA THR A 40 1.33 -4.23 -9.85
C THR A 40 0.15 -5.15 -10.19
N PRO A 41 0.38 -6.37 -10.71
CA PRO A 41 -0.71 -7.27 -11.06
C PRO A 41 -1.62 -7.53 -9.87
N VAL A 42 -2.94 -7.38 -10.08
CA VAL A 42 -3.98 -7.55 -9.04
C VAL A 42 -3.82 -8.87 -8.27
N LYS A 43 -3.38 -9.94 -8.96
CA LYS A 43 -3.12 -11.25 -8.35
C LYS A 43 -2.07 -11.20 -7.23
N GLN A 44 -0.99 -10.44 -7.41
CA GLN A 44 0.06 -10.32 -6.39
C GLN A 44 -0.45 -9.57 -5.16
N HIS A 45 -1.24 -8.52 -5.38
CA HIS A 45 -1.84 -7.75 -4.29
C HIS A 45 -2.79 -8.63 -3.48
N LEU A 46 -3.76 -9.28 -4.14
CA LEU A 46 -4.71 -10.18 -3.45
C LEU A 46 -4.02 -11.32 -2.71
N GLN A 47 -2.93 -11.85 -3.23
CA GLN A 47 -2.15 -12.89 -2.55
C GLN A 47 -1.53 -12.39 -1.25
N ALA A 48 -1.03 -11.16 -1.20
CA ALA A 48 -0.48 -10.56 0.01
C ALA A 48 -1.57 -10.45 1.11
N TRP A 49 -2.75 -9.96 0.75
CA TRP A 49 -3.89 -9.88 1.66
C TRP A 49 -4.32 -11.24 2.21
N ILE A 50 -4.37 -12.27 1.36
CA ILE A 50 -4.69 -13.63 1.80
C ILE A 50 -3.64 -14.15 2.80
N ASN A 51 -2.36 -13.85 2.55
CA ASN A 51 -1.27 -14.28 3.43
C ASN A 51 -1.35 -13.59 4.79
N GLU A 52 -1.67 -12.29 4.84
CA GLU A 52 -1.87 -11.55 6.09
C GLU A 52 -3.02 -12.14 6.92
N CYS A 53 -4.17 -12.41 6.29
CA CYS A 53 -5.30 -13.06 6.97
C CYS A 53 -4.90 -14.42 7.57
N LYS A 54 -4.13 -15.23 6.84
CA LYS A 54 -3.63 -16.52 7.33
C LYS A 54 -2.70 -16.35 8.53
N GLN A 55 -1.81 -15.38 8.51
CA GLN A 55 -0.90 -15.11 9.63
C GLN A 55 -1.67 -14.69 10.90
N ILE A 56 -2.69 -13.84 10.75
CA ILE A 56 -3.55 -13.44 11.87
C ILE A 56 -4.26 -14.65 12.46
N GLN A 57 -4.82 -15.52 11.62
CA GLN A 57 -5.51 -16.72 12.08
C GLN A 57 -4.57 -17.67 12.83
N GLN A 58 -3.35 -17.88 12.31
CA GLN A 58 -2.32 -18.68 12.99
C GLN A 58 -1.92 -18.08 14.35
N ALA A 59 -1.83 -16.75 14.45
CA ALA A 59 -1.50 -16.08 15.71
C ALA A 59 -2.62 -16.25 16.75
N ILE A 60 -3.88 -16.20 16.32
CA ILE A 60 -5.04 -16.46 17.19
C ILE A 60 -5.02 -17.91 17.69
N ASP A 61 -4.82 -18.88 16.79
CA ASP A 61 -4.75 -20.29 17.16
C ASP A 61 -3.60 -20.56 18.13
N LEU A 62 -2.43 -19.96 17.89
CA LEU A 62 -1.27 -20.06 18.79
C LEU A 62 -1.59 -19.49 20.17
N ARG A 63 -2.28 -18.34 20.23
CA ARG A 63 -2.70 -17.73 21.50
C ARG A 63 -3.62 -18.66 22.27
N HIS A 64 -4.62 -19.25 21.62
CA HIS A 64 -5.53 -20.19 22.27
C HIS A 64 -4.82 -21.42 22.83
N ARG A 65 -3.88 -21.99 22.07
CA ARG A 65 -3.06 -23.12 22.54
C ARG A 65 -2.23 -22.76 23.76
N LYS A 66 -1.53 -21.61 23.72
CA LYS A 66 -0.72 -21.15 24.85
C LYS A 66 -1.55 -20.87 26.10
N THR A 67 -2.76 -20.33 25.95
CA THR A 67 -3.67 -20.14 27.09
C THR A 67 -4.07 -21.49 27.70
N ALA A 68 -4.43 -22.48 26.88
CA ALA A 68 -4.77 -23.81 27.37
C ALA A 68 -3.58 -24.52 28.05
N GLU A 69 -2.38 -24.40 27.49
CA GLU A 69 -1.14 -24.90 28.11
C GLU A 69 -0.89 -24.22 29.46
N PHE A 70 -1.08 -22.91 29.55
CA PHE A 70 -0.95 -22.16 30.79
C PHE A 70 -1.97 -22.60 31.83
N ASP A 71 -3.24 -22.76 31.46
CA ASP A 71 -4.30 -23.20 32.38
C ASP A 71 -4.00 -24.61 32.93
N SER A 72 -3.53 -25.53 32.08
CA SER A 72 -3.09 -26.86 32.50
C SER A 72 -1.94 -26.75 33.50
N TRP A 73 -0.89 -26.00 33.15
CA TRP A 73 0.28 -25.79 34.00
C TRP A 73 -0.08 -25.15 35.35
N TYR A 74 -0.96 -24.16 35.34
CA TYR A 74 -1.41 -23.44 36.53
C TYR A 74 -2.22 -24.36 37.46
N SER A 75 -3.08 -25.20 36.90
CA SER A 75 -3.83 -26.19 37.67
C SER A 75 -2.90 -27.18 38.36
N GLU A 76 -1.89 -27.68 37.64
CA GLU A 76 -0.94 -28.66 38.15
C GLU A 76 0.06 -28.08 39.14
N ASN A 77 0.49 -26.83 38.99
CA ASN A 77 1.57 -26.28 39.82
C ASN A 77 1.11 -25.37 40.94
N CYS A 78 0.02 -24.63 40.74
CA CYS A 78 -0.45 -23.63 41.70
C CYS A 78 -1.70 -24.09 42.45
N LEU A 79 -2.59 -24.86 41.81
CA LEU A 79 -3.79 -25.37 42.47
C LEU A 79 -3.54 -26.70 43.19
N SER A 80 -2.73 -27.59 42.62
CA SER A 80 -2.42 -28.89 43.24
C SER A 80 -1.46 -28.78 44.44
N LYS A 81 -0.49 -27.86 44.38
CA LYS A 81 0.51 -27.62 45.46
C LYS A 81 0.02 -26.57 46.47
N ARG A 82 -1.29 -26.43 46.64
CA ARG A 82 -1.84 -25.51 47.65
C ARG A 82 -1.43 -25.99 49.05
N PRO A 83 -0.78 -25.14 49.86
CA PRO A 83 -0.38 -25.53 51.21
C PRO A 83 -1.63 -25.90 52.04
N PRO A 84 -1.54 -26.96 52.86
CA PRO A 84 -2.62 -27.34 53.76
C PRO A 84 -2.83 -26.21 54.78
N GLY A 85 -3.89 -25.42 54.58
CA GLY A 85 -4.17 -24.21 55.35
C GLY A 85 -5.01 -23.18 54.60
N MET A 86 -4.98 -23.18 53.26
CA MET A 86 -5.86 -22.32 52.47
C MET A 86 -7.29 -22.85 52.27
N THR A 87 -7.55 -24.13 52.57
CA THR A 87 -8.86 -24.77 52.32
C THR A 87 -9.73 -24.92 53.57
N THR A 88 -9.19 -24.77 54.78
CA THR A 88 -9.90 -25.10 56.03
C THR A 88 -10.16 -23.95 56.99
N GLY A 89 -9.81 -22.70 56.67
CA GLY A 89 -10.16 -21.59 57.57
C GLY A 89 -9.73 -20.21 57.09
N GLY A 90 -10.72 -19.41 56.70
CA GLY A 90 -10.63 -17.94 56.74
C GLY A 90 -9.70 -17.29 55.73
N VAL A 91 -10.27 -16.84 54.61
CA VAL A 91 -9.66 -15.75 53.84
C VAL A 91 -9.54 -14.54 54.76
N LEU A 92 -8.33 -14.17 55.16
CA LEU A 92 -8.06 -12.90 55.83
C LEU A 92 -8.13 -11.79 54.78
N SER A 93 -9.36 -11.37 54.46
CA SER A 93 -9.61 -10.16 53.68
C SER A 93 -9.08 -8.94 54.47
N PRO A 94 -8.43 -7.95 53.82
CA PRO A 94 -7.95 -6.77 54.50
C PRO A 94 -9.08 -6.06 55.26
N ALA A 95 -8.91 -5.86 56.57
CA ALA A 95 -9.89 -5.15 57.39
C ALA A 95 -10.01 -3.69 56.91
N ARG A 96 -11.22 -3.25 56.55
CA ARG A 96 -11.50 -1.84 56.30
C ARG A 96 -11.15 -1.04 57.56
N ARG A 97 -10.17 -0.15 57.43
CA ARG A 97 -9.80 0.84 58.44
C ARG A 97 -11.07 1.65 58.77
N LYS A 98 -11.59 1.57 59.99
CA LYS A 98 -12.64 2.48 60.44
C LYS A 98 -12.02 3.88 60.48
N GLU A 99 -12.39 4.74 59.54
CA GLU A 99 -12.30 6.18 59.73
C GLU A 99 -13.13 6.51 60.97
N LYS A 100 -12.46 6.95 62.04
CA LYS A 100 -13.15 7.63 63.14
C LYS A 100 -13.56 9.00 62.62
N GLY A 101 -14.84 9.17 62.32
CA GLY A 101 -15.47 10.47 62.17
C GLY A 101 -15.67 11.12 63.54
N LEU A 102 -15.41 12.44 63.56
CA LEU A 102 -15.72 13.47 64.55
C LEU A 102 -15.14 13.31 65.97
#